data_AF-A0A8I1QFT3-F1
#
_entry.id   AF-A0A8I1QFT3-F1
#
_cell.length_a   1.000
_cell.length_b   1.000
_cell.length_c   1.000
_cell.angle_alpha   90.00
_cell.angle_beta   90.00
_cell.angle_gamma   90.00
#
_symmetry.space_group_name_H-M   'P 1'
#
loop_
_entity.id
_entity.type
_entity.pdbx_description
1 polymer ?
#
loop_
_entity_poly.entity_id
_entity_poly.type
_entity_poly.pdbx_seq_one_letter_code
_entity_poly.pdbx_strand_id
1 'polypeptide(L)'
;MIAKTPLYATHMQCGAKMVDFHGWEMPLHYGSQLQEHHQVRHDAGMFDVSHMTIVDVLGAGGRQFLRKLLTNDVDQIKHQGKALYTCMCNEHGGIIDDLIVYQRAPDNYRIILNSATRETDLAWIREMSQGFAVGLQERRELA
;
A
#
# COMPACT_ATOMS: atom_id res chain seq x y z
N MET A 1 -8.62 11.86 -16.52
CA MET A 1 -8.87 12.79 -15.39
C MET A 1 -8.01 12.34 -14.23
N ILE A 2 -7.37 13.26 -13.53
CA ILE A 2 -6.56 12.97 -12.34
C ILE A 2 -7.52 12.57 -11.20
N ALA A 3 -7.18 11.51 -10.46
CA ALA A 3 -7.98 11.00 -9.34
C ALA A 3 -7.84 11.89 -8.10
N LYS A 4 -8.84 11.85 -7.21
CA LYS A 4 -8.90 12.65 -5.98
C LYS A 4 -9.16 11.74 -4.80
N THR A 5 -8.45 11.96 -3.71
CA THR A 5 -8.73 11.24 -2.44
C THR A 5 -10.03 11.76 -1.82
N PRO A 6 -10.64 11.00 -0.89
CA PRO A 6 -11.80 11.48 -0.12
C PRO A 6 -11.52 12.78 0.66
N LEU A 7 -10.25 13.09 0.94
CA LEU A 7 -9.82 14.27 1.70
C LEU A 7 -9.48 15.47 0.80
N TYR A 8 -9.61 15.38 -0.53
CA TYR A 8 -9.28 16.46 -1.46
C TYR A 8 -9.87 17.82 -1.07
N ALA A 9 -11.16 17.86 -0.71
CA ALA A 9 -11.82 19.11 -0.31
C ALA A 9 -11.20 19.71 0.96
N THR A 10 -10.77 18.86 1.90
CA THR A 10 -10.07 19.28 3.12
C THR A 10 -8.70 19.86 2.78
N HIS A 11 -7.97 19.26 1.84
CA HIS A 11 -6.68 19.80 1.40
C HIS A 11 -6.80 21.21 0.83
N MET A 12 -7.79 21.43 -0.03
CA MET A 12 -8.06 22.75 -0.61
C MET A 12 -8.42 23.78 0.48
N GLN A 13 -9.23 23.39 1.48
CA GLN A 13 -9.57 24.25 2.61
C GLN A 13 -8.36 24.59 3.49
N CYS A 14 -7.43 23.66 3.66
CA CYS A 14 -6.17 23.86 4.36
C CYS A 14 -5.12 24.65 3.55
N GLY A 15 -5.46 25.14 2.36
CA GLY A 15 -4.54 25.95 1.53
C GLY A 15 -3.42 25.13 0.89
N ALA A 16 -3.65 23.83 0.64
CA ALA A 16 -2.67 22.98 0.00
C ALA A 16 -2.30 23.46 -1.40
N LYS A 17 -1.00 23.41 -1.71
CA LYS A 17 -0.52 23.45 -3.10
C LYS A 17 -0.61 22.06 -3.69
N MET A 18 -1.55 21.85 -4.60
CA MET A 18 -1.80 20.55 -5.22
C MET A 18 -0.85 20.27 -6.39
N VAL A 19 -0.49 19.01 -6.58
CA VAL A 19 0.31 18.51 -7.71
C VAL A 19 -0.23 17.19 -8.23
N ASP A 20 0.12 16.84 -9.47
CA ASP A 20 -0.07 15.50 -10.01
C ASP A 20 1.02 14.57 -9.46
N PHE A 21 0.60 13.62 -8.63
CA PHE A 21 1.43 12.55 -8.11
C PHE A 21 0.92 11.21 -8.65
N HIS A 22 1.50 10.77 -9.78
CA HIS A 22 1.16 9.52 -10.44
C HIS A 22 -0.35 9.34 -10.73
N GLY A 23 -0.98 10.41 -11.23
CA GLY A 23 -2.40 10.40 -11.57
C GLY A 23 -3.34 10.70 -10.39
N TRP A 24 -2.80 11.12 -9.24
CA TRP A 24 -3.56 11.63 -8.09
C TRP A 24 -3.28 13.10 -7.83
N GLU A 25 -4.32 13.87 -7.50
CA GLU A 25 -4.19 15.26 -7.10
C GLU A 25 -3.89 15.31 -5.59
N MET A 26 -2.60 15.43 -5.26
CA MET A 26 -2.08 15.32 -3.89
C MET A 26 -1.46 16.64 -3.40
N PRO A 27 -1.50 16.93 -2.09
CA PRO A 27 -0.86 18.13 -1.53
C PRO A 27 0.67 17.98 -1.55
N LEU A 28 1.36 18.92 -2.23
CA LEU A 28 2.82 19.04 -2.17
C LEU A 28 3.30 19.65 -0.85
N HIS A 29 2.53 20.61 -0.33
CA HIS A 29 2.67 21.26 0.97
C HIS A 29 1.44 22.14 1.26
N TYR A 30 1.25 22.52 2.52
CA TYR A 30 0.23 23.45 3.02
C TYR A 30 0.79 24.85 3.32
N GLY A 31 2.06 25.08 2.98
CA GLY A 31 2.67 26.42 2.98
C GLY A 31 4.19 26.36 2.92
N SER A 32 4.79 25.50 3.74
CA SER A 32 6.23 25.29 3.79
C SER A 32 6.58 23.85 4.11
N GLN A 33 7.22 23.17 3.16
CA GLN A 33 7.71 21.79 3.34
C GLN A 33 8.69 21.67 4.52
N LEU A 34 9.50 22.71 4.76
CA LEU A 34 10.44 22.73 5.86
C LEU A 34 9.70 22.77 7.21
N GLN A 35 8.64 23.57 7.32
CA GLN A 35 7.83 23.62 8.53
C GLN A 35 7.08 22.32 8.77
N GLU A 36 6.51 21.71 7.73
CA GLU A 36 5.86 20.38 7.83
C GLU A 36 6.84 19.31 8.28
N HIS A 37 8.06 19.30 7.74
CA HIS A 37 9.14 18.43 8.22
C HIS A 37 9.46 18.67 9.70
N HIS A 38 9.64 19.92 10.12
CA HIS A 38 9.92 20.23 11.53
C HIS A 38 8.78 19.82 12.45
N GLN A 39 7.53 20.02 12.04
CA GLN A 39 6.34 19.62 12.79
C GLN A 39 6.31 18.09 13.02
N VAL A 40 6.63 17.29 12.00
CA VAL A 40 6.75 15.83 12.13
C VAL A 40 7.91 15.42 13.03
N ARG A 41 9.02 16.16 13.03
CA ARG A 41 10.22 15.83 13.81
C ARG A 41 10.14 16.24 15.28
N HIS A 42 9.38 17.28 15.58
CA HIS A 42 9.33 17.87 16.91
C HIS A 42 7.99 17.63 17.63
N ASP A 43 6.95 17.23 16.92
CA ASP A 43 5.62 16.99 17.48
C ASP A 43 4.86 15.94 16.63
N ALA A 44 3.82 16.32 15.89
CA ALA A 44 3.00 15.41 15.09
C ALA A 44 2.65 16.00 13.73
N GLY A 45 2.75 15.18 12.67
CA GLY A 45 2.23 15.48 11.35
C GLY A 45 1.32 14.38 10.82
N MET A 46 0.37 14.76 10.00
CA MET A 46 -0.61 13.85 9.38
C MET A 46 -0.46 13.91 7.87
N PHE A 47 -0.47 12.75 7.24
CA PHE A 47 -0.34 12.60 5.79
C PHE A 47 -1.58 11.88 5.25
N ASP A 48 -2.15 12.42 4.19
CA ASP A 48 -3.12 11.67 3.39
C ASP A 48 -2.36 10.70 2.48
N VAL A 49 -2.48 9.40 2.79
CA VAL A 49 -1.91 8.30 2.01
C VAL A 49 -2.99 7.43 1.36
N SER A 50 -4.22 7.95 1.21
CA SER A 50 -5.35 7.24 0.58
C SER A 50 -5.15 6.92 -0.91
N HIS A 51 -4.12 7.48 -1.54
CA HIS A 51 -3.74 7.14 -2.92
C HIS A 51 -3.04 5.76 -3.04
N MET A 52 -2.61 5.16 -1.91
CA MET A 52 -2.04 3.80 -1.89
C MET A 52 -3.10 2.74 -2.15
N THR A 53 -2.69 1.55 -2.59
CA THR A 53 -3.63 0.46 -2.88
C THR A 53 -3.65 -0.58 -1.77
N ILE A 54 -4.84 -0.84 -1.23
CA ILE A 54 -5.06 -1.82 -0.15
C ILE A 54 -5.68 -3.09 -0.75
N VAL A 55 -5.05 -4.23 -0.51
CA VAL A 55 -5.56 -5.54 -0.96
C VAL A 55 -5.61 -6.52 0.20
N ASP A 56 -6.76 -7.16 0.37
CA ASP A 56 -6.92 -8.31 1.25
C ASP A 56 -6.62 -9.60 0.48
N VAL A 57 -5.77 -10.44 1.06
CA VAL A 57 -5.47 -11.80 0.60
C VAL A 57 -6.19 -12.75 1.54
N LEU A 58 -7.18 -13.47 1.02
CA LEU A 58 -8.13 -14.26 1.80
C LEU A 58 -8.06 -15.74 1.42
N GLY A 59 -8.28 -16.63 2.38
CA GLY A 59 -8.40 -18.08 2.14
C GLY A 59 -7.19 -18.88 2.60
N ALA A 60 -7.38 -20.20 2.75
CA ALA A 60 -6.40 -21.11 3.35
C ALA A 60 -5.05 -21.17 2.63
N GLY A 61 -4.98 -20.75 1.36
CA GLY A 61 -3.74 -20.67 0.60
C GLY A 61 -2.90 -19.43 0.85
N GLY A 62 -3.39 -18.45 1.63
CA GLY A 62 -2.77 -17.11 1.73
C GLY A 62 -1.33 -17.14 2.21
N ARG A 63 -1.03 -17.95 3.22
CA ARG A 63 0.35 -18.13 3.71
C ARG A 63 1.28 -18.69 2.64
N GLN A 64 0.88 -19.78 1.98
CA GLN A 64 1.72 -20.44 0.97
C GLN A 64 1.95 -19.53 -0.24
N PHE A 65 0.90 -18.81 -0.67
CA PHE A 65 0.98 -17.84 -1.75
C PHE A 65 1.95 -16.71 -1.43
N LEU A 66 1.82 -16.08 -0.25
CA LEU A 66 2.68 -14.96 0.12
C LEU A 66 4.15 -15.37 0.31
N ARG A 67 4.41 -16.59 0.81
CA ARG A 67 5.78 -17.13 0.87
C ARG A 67 6.41 -17.40 -0.51
N LYS A 68 5.60 -17.53 -1.56
CA LYS A 68 6.05 -17.62 -2.95
C LYS A 68 6.24 -16.25 -3.59
N LEU A 69 5.32 -15.31 -3.29
CA LEU A 69 5.27 -13.99 -3.89
C LEU A 69 6.34 -13.03 -3.34
N LEU A 70 6.60 -13.10 -2.02
CA LEU A 70 7.39 -12.11 -1.29
C LEU A 70 8.81 -12.59 -1.03
N THR A 71 9.75 -11.65 -0.98
CA THR A 71 11.15 -11.91 -0.66
C THR A 71 11.40 -12.12 0.83
N ASN A 72 10.56 -11.54 1.70
CA ASN A 72 10.63 -11.74 3.15
C ASN A 72 9.60 -12.78 3.61
N ASP A 73 9.81 -13.33 4.81
CA ASP A 73 9.04 -14.47 5.31
C ASP A 73 7.87 -14.05 6.22
N VAL A 74 6.64 -14.24 5.74
CA VAL A 74 5.41 -13.97 6.50
C VAL A 74 5.27 -14.83 7.76
N ASP A 75 6.02 -15.93 7.89
CA ASP A 75 6.07 -16.72 9.14
C ASP A 75 6.78 -15.98 10.29
N GLN A 76 7.49 -14.89 9.99
CA GLN A 76 8.06 -14.01 11.02
C GLN A 76 6.99 -13.15 11.71
N ILE A 77 5.78 -13.05 11.13
CA ILE A 77 4.65 -12.35 11.74
C ILE A 77 4.05 -13.27 12.82
N LYS A 78 4.53 -13.12 14.06
CA LYS A 78 4.16 -14.02 15.18
C LYS A 78 2.78 -13.77 15.79
N HIS A 79 2.20 -12.59 15.55
CA HIS A 79 0.93 -12.19 16.15
C HIS A 79 0.06 -11.46 15.14
N GLN A 80 -1.25 -11.66 15.25
CA GLN A 80 -2.24 -10.92 14.49
C GLN A 80 -2.05 -9.40 14.68
N GLY A 81 -2.17 -8.64 13.60
CA GLY A 81 -1.96 -7.19 13.57
C GLY A 81 -0.50 -6.76 13.41
N LYS A 82 0.47 -7.68 13.50
CA LYS A 82 1.87 -7.36 13.16
C LYS A 82 2.04 -7.26 11.64
N ALA A 83 2.99 -6.40 11.28
CA ALA A 83 3.31 -6.06 9.91
C ALA A 83 4.76 -6.39 9.58
N LEU A 84 5.04 -6.50 8.29
CA LEU A 84 6.33 -6.84 7.72
C LEU A 84 6.54 -6.00 6.46
N TYR A 85 7.72 -5.40 6.33
CA TYR A 85 8.19 -4.78 5.08
C TYR A 85 8.93 -5.80 4.22
N THR A 86 8.66 -5.77 2.92
CA THR A 86 9.19 -6.74 1.97
C THR A 86 9.18 -6.18 0.55
N CYS A 87 9.94 -6.81 -0.34
CA CYS A 87 9.81 -6.60 -1.78
C CYS A 87 9.10 -7.77 -2.45
N MET A 88 8.48 -7.49 -3.58
CA MET A 88 8.05 -8.46 -4.58
C MET A 88 9.02 -8.38 -5.76
N CYS A 89 9.50 -9.53 -6.26
CA CYS A 89 10.46 -9.58 -7.37
C CYS A 89 9.93 -10.40 -8.54
N ASN A 90 10.41 -10.08 -9.73
CA ASN A 90 10.21 -10.89 -10.93
C ASN A 90 11.13 -12.13 -10.92
N GLU A 91 10.99 -13.00 -11.93
CA GLU A 91 11.73 -14.25 -12.05
C GLU A 91 13.26 -14.08 -12.15
N HIS A 92 13.73 -12.89 -12.54
CA HIS A 92 15.15 -12.55 -12.65
C HIS A 92 15.70 -11.86 -11.38
N GLY A 93 14.88 -11.71 -10.34
CA GLY A 93 15.26 -11.05 -9.09
C GLY A 93 15.18 -9.52 -9.13
N GLY A 94 14.69 -8.92 -10.23
CA GLY A 94 14.42 -7.49 -10.28
C GLY A 94 13.21 -7.14 -9.40
N ILE A 95 13.32 -6.06 -8.62
CA ILE A 95 12.22 -5.59 -7.75
C ILE A 95 11.08 -5.06 -8.62
N ILE A 96 9.88 -5.57 -8.37
CA ILE A 96 8.63 -5.08 -8.96
C ILE A 96 8.09 -3.94 -8.11
N ASP A 97 7.91 -4.17 -6.81
CA ASP A 97 7.51 -3.15 -5.85
C ASP A 97 7.96 -3.52 -4.42
N ASP A 98 8.02 -2.52 -3.54
CA ASP A 98 8.10 -2.68 -2.10
C ASP A 98 6.73 -2.50 -1.44
N LEU A 99 6.44 -3.28 -0.40
CA LEU A 99 5.12 -3.28 0.22
C LEU A 99 5.16 -3.64 1.71
N ILE A 100 4.07 -3.31 2.39
CA ILE A 100 3.81 -3.78 3.76
C ILE A 100 2.74 -4.87 3.73
N VAL A 101 3.00 -5.98 4.43
CA VAL A 101 2.04 -7.05 4.67
C VAL A 101 1.69 -7.15 6.15
N TYR A 102 0.40 -7.25 6.45
CA TYR A 102 -0.16 -7.42 7.79
C TYR A 102 -0.86 -8.77 7.89
N GLN A 103 -0.64 -9.52 8.98
CA GLN A 103 -1.46 -10.69 9.26
C GLN A 103 -2.75 -10.27 9.96
N ARG A 104 -3.89 -10.56 9.34
CA ARG A 104 -5.22 -10.16 9.84
C ARG A 104 -5.95 -11.28 10.56
N ALA A 105 -5.72 -12.52 10.16
CA ALA A 105 -6.18 -13.74 10.81
C ALA A 105 -5.31 -14.91 10.30
N PRO A 106 -5.46 -16.15 10.80
CA PRO A 106 -4.83 -17.31 10.17
C PRO A 106 -5.13 -17.34 8.67
N ASP A 107 -4.08 -17.48 7.85
CA ASP A 107 -4.08 -17.47 6.38
C ASP A 107 -4.69 -16.24 5.69
N ASN A 108 -5.14 -15.23 6.43
CA ASN A 108 -5.70 -13.99 5.90
C ASN A 108 -4.78 -12.81 6.17
N TYR A 109 -4.44 -12.08 5.11
CA TYR A 109 -3.47 -11.01 5.15
C TYR A 109 -4.01 -9.74 4.48
N ARG A 110 -3.35 -8.62 4.74
CA ARG A 110 -3.54 -7.37 4.01
C ARG A 110 -2.20 -6.89 3.51
N ILE A 111 -2.13 -6.53 2.24
CA ILE A 111 -0.97 -5.88 1.63
C ILE A 111 -1.33 -4.44 1.27
N ILE A 112 -0.35 -3.55 1.42
CA ILE A 112 -0.44 -2.14 1.05
C ILE A 112 0.63 -1.89 -0.01
N LEU A 113 0.20 -1.51 -1.21
CA LEU A 113 1.02 -1.31 -2.41
C LEU A 113 1.17 0.18 -2.72
N ASN A 114 2.22 0.54 -3.45
CA ASN A 114 2.43 1.90 -3.91
C ASN A 114 1.35 2.34 -4.93
N SER A 115 1.13 3.65 -5.04
CA SER A 115 0.11 4.20 -5.94
C SER A 115 0.47 4.05 -7.42
N ALA A 116 1.74 4.35 -7.76
CA ALA A 116 2.22 4.41 -9.13
C ALA A 116 2.24 3.04 -9.82
N THR A 117 2.44 1.98 -9.04
CA THR A 117 2.62 0.60 -9.50
C THR A 117 1.35 -0.24 -9.36
N ARG A 118 0.27 0.35 -8.85
CA ARG A 118 -1.02 -0.32 -8.60
C ARG A 118 -1.45 -1.30 -9.69
N GLU A 119 -1.55 -0.83 -10.94
CA GLU A 119 -2.10 -1.67 -12.01
C GLU A 119 -1.15 -2.81 -12.40
N THR A 120 0.16 -2.55 -12.44
CA THR A 120 1.17 -3.57 -12.71
C THR A 120 1.27 -4.59 -11.59
N ASP A 121 1.19 -4.15 -10.33
CA ASP A 121 1.27 -5.03 -9.16
C ASP A 121 0.04 -5.89 -9.04
N LEU A 122 -1.16 -5.32 -9.22
CA LEU A 122 -2.40 -6.09 -9.19
C LEU A 122 -2.44 -7.14 -10.31
N ALA A 123 -1.91 -6.83 -11.50
CA ALA A 123 -1.80 -7.81 -12.57
C ALA A 123 -0.83 -8.95 -12.19
N TRP A 124 0.36 -8.62 -11.70
CA TRP A 124 1.36 -9.60 -11.29
C TRP A 124 0.89 -10.49 -10.13
N ILE A 125 0.27 -9.90 -9.10
CA ILE A 125 -0.26 -10.65 -7.95
C ILE A 125 -1.36 -11.60 -8.40
N ARG A 126 -2.24 -11.19 -9.32
CA ARG A 126 -3.27 -12.08 -9.87
C ARG A 126 -2.67 -13.23 -10.67
N GLU A 127 -1.67 -12.97 -11.49
CA GLU A 127 -0.95 -14.00 -12.24
C GLU A 127 -0.31 -15.02 -11.29
N MET A 128 0.45 -14.55 -10.31
CA MET A 128 1.14 -15.40 -9.32
C MET A 128 0.19 -16.14 -8.37
N SER A 129 -1.05 -15.67 -8.22
CA SER A 129 -2.05 -16.32 -7.37
C SER A 129 -2.66 -17.57 -7.99
N GLN A 130 -2.45 -17.82 -9.29
CA GLN A 130 -2.99 -19.00 -9.96
C GLN A 130 -2.47 -20.30 -9.32
N GLY A 131 -3.38 -21.24 -9.08
CA GLY A 131 -3.08 -22.50 -8.41
C GLY A 131 -3.07 -22.44 -6.88
N PHE A 132 -3.22 -21.26 -6.27
CA PHE A 132 -3.39 -21.11 -4.82
C PHE A 132 -4.86 -20.97 -4.45
N ALA A 133 -5.25 -21.51 -3.29
CA ALA A 133 -6.59 -21.33 -2.73
C ALA A 133 -6.72 -19.94 -2.05
N VAL A 134 -6.63 -18.88 -2.85
CA VAL A 134 -6.67 -17.48 -2.39
C VAL A 134 -7.70 -16.65 -3.16
N GLY A 135 -8.36 -15.75 -2.45
CA GLY A 135 -9.14 -14.65 -3.00
C GLY A 135 -8.40 -13.33 -2.81
N LEU A 136 -8.39 -12.49 -3.84
CA LEU A 136 -7.80 -11.15 -3.80
C LEU A 136 -8.93 -10.12 -3.81
N GLN A 137 -9.04 -9.32 -2.75
CA GLN A 137 -10.05 -8.27 -2.63
C GLN A 137 -9.39 -6.91 -2.47
N GLU A 138 -9.51 -6.08 -3.49
CA GLU A 138 -9.11 -4.67 -3.41
C GLU A 138 -10.09 -3.90 -2.50
N ARG A 139 -9.58 -3.05 -1.60
CA ARG A 139 -10.36 -2.35 -0.56
C ARG A 139 -10.44 -0.84 -0.83
N ARG A 140 -11.09 -0.45 -1.93
CA ARG A 140 -11.24 0.95 -2.39
C ARG A 140 -12.03 1.84 -1.44
N GLU A 141 -12.76 1.26 -0.51
CA GLU A 141 -13.50 2.01 0.50
C GLU A 141 -12.61 2.47 1.66
N LEU A 142 -11.37 1.96 1.75
CA LEU A 142 -10.40 2.31 2.78
C LEU A 142 -9.33 3.30 2.31
N ALA A 143 -9.31 3.60 1.01
CA ALA A 143 -8.30 4.39 0.31
C ALA A 143 -8.96 5.09 -0.88
#